data_AF-A0A7W0M8S3-F1
#
_entry.id   AF-A0A7W0M8S3-F1
#
_cell.length_a   1.000
_cell.length_b   1.000
_cell.length_c   1.000
_cell.angle_alpha   90.00
_cell.angle_beta   90.00
_cell.angle_gamma   90.00
#
_symmetry.space_group_name_H-M   'P 1'
#
loop_
_entity.id
_entity.type
_entity.pdbx_description
1 polymer ?
#
loop_
_entity_poly.entity_id
_entity_poly.type
_entity_poly.pdbx_seq_one_letter_code
_entity_poly.pdbx_strand_id
1 'polypeptide(L)'
;MGLASTLNTSLNGLSLNETAIDVLGNNIANAGTNGFKSGNVLFTTQLSRTLSVGSRPTGRLGGTNPRQTGLGATVSAIQKDFTQGSVSNSTSPSDLAIQGDGLFILGGTAGNVYARNGNFTLNSQNLLVNAQGLRVQGYGVTDSFELVTTGLTDLRIPLGELSVAERTQNIVMSGALMPTGERGTQGSQHLSEVLYAAPGAVAGTEADATTLLSSLYNAAGDQLFPGTPTLSFAPRVGGRTLEANTAVVGTDVTTLGDLAAFLDETIGIHSGGTVPIDGAATTQPGVTISGGQIVVVGNAGTVNDISLTTGDLTSNGVATPLLFTKANAANGESAVTDFVVYDSLGSAVKVKMSSTLESVTPATTTFRWFINSFDDSDSDTALATGTITFDSVGRVIDGGTGEFALTLDNTAAISPMVVTMDLSHISGISSEAAGSALSLRSQDGSDPGTLVNFLIEESGIINGVFDNGVIRTLGQVALARFANNQGLIEAGSGTFTEGVNSGPPFITTPGNFGAGTMRSGAIELSNTDIGKNLIDLIIASTNYRGNARVISSVQQLVDELLVLGR
;
A
#
# COMPACT_ATOMS: atom_id res chain seq x y z
N MET A 1 -14.18 38.15 -67.34
CA MET A 1 -14.66 36.86 -66.81
C MET A 1 -15.78 36.41 -67.73
N GLY A 2 -15.70 35.22 -68.33
CA GLY A 2 -16.82 34.69 -69.10
C GLY A 2 -17.90 34.14 -68.16
N LEU A 3 -19.16 34.10 -68.58
CA LEU A 3 -20.30 33.61 -67.77
C LEU A 3 -20.05 32.18 -67.23
N ALA A 4 -19.32 31.34 -67.97
CA ALA A 4 -18.91 30.01 -67.52
C ALA A 4 -17.90 30.03 -66.35
N SER A 5 -16.97 30.99 -66.33
CA SER A 5 -15.98 31.11 -65.24
C SER A 5 -16.62 31.57 -63.94
N THR A 6 -17.61 32.46 -64.01
CA THR A 6 -18.36 32.91 -62.83
C THR A 6 -19.22 31.79 -62.26
N LEU A 7 -19.87 30.98 -63.11
CA LEU A 7 -20.63 29.81 -62.65
C LEU A 7 -19.75 28.80 -61.92
N ASN A 8 -18.57 28.49 -62.46
CA ASN A 8 -17.67 27.50 -61.85
C ASN A 8 -17.11 28.00 -60.51
N THR A 9 -16.68 29.27 -60.43
CA THR A 9 -16.21 29.86 -59.16
C THR A 9 -17.33 29.95 -58.11
N SER A 10 -18.57 30.25 -58.51
CA SER A 10 -19.71 30.26 -57.58
C SER A 10 -20.12 28.85 -57.13
N LEU A 11 -20.08 27.86 -58.02
CA LEU A 11 -20.33 26.45 -57.67
C LEU A 11 -19.27 25.91 -56.70
N ASN A 12 -17.99 26.22 -56.96
CA ASN A 12 -16.89 25.92 -56.06
C ASN A 12 -17.11 26.55 -54.67
N GLY A 13 -17.45 27.85 -54.63
CA GLY A 13 -17.79 28.52 -53.38
C GLY A 13 -18.98 27.90 -52.64
N LEU A 14 -19.99 27.39 -53.37
CA LEU A 14 -21.14 26.70 -52.78
C LEU A 14 -20.69 25.44 -52.04
N SER A 15 -19.92 24.57 -52.69
CA SER A 15 -19.40 23.32 -52.12
C SER A 15 -18.49 23.56 -50.90
N LEU A 16 -17.67 24.61 -50.92
CA LEU A 16 -16.82 24.96 -49.77
C LEU A 16 -17.64 25.37 -48.54
N ASN A 17 -18.70 26.14 -48.74
CA ASN A 17 -19.58 26.53 -47.64
C ASN A 17 -20.42 25.36 -47.12
N GLU A 18 -20.78 24.39 -47.98
CA GLU A 18 -21.41 23.14 -47.56
C GLU A 18 -20.50 22.35 -46.60
N THR A 19 -19.22 22.15 -46.96
CA THR A 19 -18.26 21.50 -46.06
C THR A 19 -18.10 22.26 -44.73
N ALA A 20 -18.10 23.60 -44.77
CA ALA A 20 -18.07 24.40 -43.55
C ALA A 20 -19.31 24.18 -42.68
N ILE A 21 -20.49 24.17 -43.28
CA ILE A 21 -21.76 23.91 -42.60
C ILE A 21 -21.76 22.52 -41.95
N ASP A 22 -21.23 21.50 -42.63
CA ASP A 22 -21.15 20.13 -42.09
C ASP A 22 -20.25 20.06 -40.86
N VAL A 23 -19.06 20.66 -40.92
CA VAL A 23 -18.11 20.67 -39.80
C VAL A 23 -18.64 21.48 -38.62
N LEU A 24 -19.21 22.66 -38.86
CA LEU A 24 -19.81 23.48 -37.81
C LEU A 24 -21.04 22.80 -37.20
N GLY A 25 -21.88 22.15 -38.02
CA GLY A 25 -23.02 21.36 -37.56
C GLY A 25 -22.58 20.20 -36.67
N ASN A 26 -21.51 19.49 -37.05
CA ASN A 26 -20.93 18.42 -36.24
C ASN A 26 -20.38 18.95 -34.90
N ASN A 27 -19.69 20.10 -34.91
CA ASN A 27 -19.19 20.74 -33.70
C ASN A 27 -20.32 21.04 -32.73
N ILE A 28 -21.39 21.70 -33.20
CA ILE A 28 -22.56 22.06 -32.40
C ILE A 28 -23.25 20.80 -31.84
N ALA A 29 -23.42 19.77 -32.66
CA ALA A 29 -24.04 18.51 -32.23
C ALA A 29 -23.24 17.82 -31.12
N ASN A 30 -21.91 17.94 -31.13
CA ASN A 30 -21.00 17.33 -30.14
C ASN A 30 -20.55 18.29 -29.03
N ALA A 31 -21.21 19.45 -28.87
CA ALA A 31 -20.87 20.40 -27.81
C ALA A 31 -21.10 19.82 -26.40
N GLY A 32 -22.00 18.84 -26.25
CA GLY A 32 -22.23 18.13 -24.99
C GLY A 32 -21.41 16.86 -24.80
N THR A 33 -20.59 16.46 -25.77
CA THR A 33 -19.83 15.20 -25.71
C THR A 33 -18.51 15.41 -24.96
N ASN A 34 -18.29 14.62 -23.92
CA ASN A 34 -17.07 14.68 -23.10
C ASN A 34 -15.82 14.37 -23.95
N GLY A 35 -14.78 15.17 -23.79
CA GLY A 35 -13.50 15.01 -24.49
C GLY A 35 -13.55 15.29 -26.00
N PHE A 36 -14.64 15.83 -26.55
CA PHE A 36 -14.73 16.14 -27.96
C PHE A 36 -13.82 17.30 -28.37
N LYS A 37 -13.18 17.16 -29.53
CA LYS A 37 -12.33 18.17 -30.16
C LYS A 37 -12.99 18.72 -31.42
N SER A 38 -13.25 20.02 -31.41
CA SER A 38 -13.90 20.75 -32.51
C SER A 38 -13.05 20.72 -33.78
N GLY A 39 -13.71 20.72 -34.94
CA GLY A 39 -13.07 20.77 -36.25
C GLY A 39 -13.15 22.17 -36.86
N ASN A 40 -12.10 22.57 -37.56
CA ASN A 40 -12.04 23.82 -38.32
C ASN A 40 -11.67 23.56 -39.78
N VAL A 41 -12.39 24.20 -40.71
CA VAL A 41 -12.11 24.11 -42.15
C VAL A 41 -11.16 25.24 -42.56
N LEU A 42 -10.04 24.88 -43.19
CA LEU A 42 -9.09 25.84 -43.75
C LEU A 42 -9.28 25.92 -45.26
N PHE A 43 -9.46 27.14 -45.78
CA PHE A 43 -9.55 27.40 -47.21
C PHE A 43 -8.26 27.99 -47.74
N THR A 44 -7.87 27.60 -48.95
CA THR A 44 -6.79 28.23 -49.71
C THR A 44 -7.30 28.69 -51.07
N THR A 45 -6.75 29.77 -51.60
CA THR A 45 -7.08 30.21 -52.97
C THR A 45 -6.58 29.21 -54.00
N GLN A 46 -7.35 29.02 -55.06
CA GLN A 46 -6.90 28.27 -56.23
C GLN A 46 -5.97 29.15 -57.08
N LEU A 47 -5.20 28.54 -58.01
CA LEU A 47 -4.28 29.26 -58.90
C LEU A 47 -4.94 30.52 -59.52
N SER A 48 -4.22 31.63 -59.54
CA SER A 48 -4.65 32.84 -60.22
C SER A 48 -4.21 32.81 -61.69
N ARG A 49 -5.10 33.22 -62.60
CA ARG A 49 -4.73 33.44 -64.00
C ARG A 49 -4.12 34.83 -64.14
N THR A 50 -2.84 34.88 -64.51
CA THR A 50 -2.17 36.15 -64.81
C THR A 50 -2.47 36.59 -66.25
N LEU A 51 -3.15 37.72 -66.39
CA LEU A 51 -3.50 38.35 -67.67
C LEU A 51 -2.43 39.36 -68.11
N SER A 52 -1.72 39.97 -67.16
CA SER A 52 -0.54 40.80 -67.40
C SER A 52 0.33 40.80 -66.14
N VAL A 53 1.64 40.72 -66.31
CA VAL A 53 2.62 40.79 -65.21
C VAL A 53 2.94 42.22 -64.78
N GLY A 54 2.37 43.23 -65.46
CA GLY A 54 2.73 44.62 -65.25
C GLY A 54 4.07 44.99 -65.89
N SER A 55 4.49 46.25 -65.75
CA SER A 55 5.76 46.75 -66.28
C SER A 55 6.38 47.78 -65.34
N ARG A 56 7.72 47.85 -65.32
CA ARG A 56 8.46 48.81 -64.49
C ARG A 56 8.34 50.24 -65.07
N PRO A 57 8.32 51.29 -64.24
CA PRO A 57 8.33 52.67 -64.71
C PRO A 57 9.60 53.00 -65.51
N THR A 58 9.47 53.82 -66.55
CA THR A 58 10.58 54.38 -67.34
C THR A 58 10.53 55.91 -67.32
N GLY A 59 11.57 56.60 -67.80
CA GLY A 59 11.64 58.07 -67.78
C GLY A 59 10.53 58.83 -68.53
N ARG A 60 9.63 58.13 -69.24
CA ARG A 60 8.49 58.72 -69.96
C ARG A 60 7.12 58.09 -69.60
N LEU A 61 7.07 57.02 -68.78
CA LEU A 61 5.84 56.27 -68.44
C LEU A 61 5.91 55.69 -67.01
N GLY A 62 4.81 55.77 -66.26
CA GLY A 62 4.73 55.44 -64.83
C GLY A 62 4.67 53.95 -64.44
N GLY A 63 4.90 53.01 -65.36
CA GLY A 63 4.74 51.57 -65.12
C GLY A 63 3.27 51.11 -65.06
N THR A 64 3.04 49.80 -65.02
CA THR A 64 1.68 49.23 -64.98
C THR A 64 1.59 48.09 -63.97
N ASN A 65 0.44 47.99 -63.29
CA ASN A 65 0.18 46.93 -62.31
C ASN A 65 -0.13 45.59 -62.99
N PRO A 66 0.22 44.45 -62.35
CA PRO A 66 -0.21 43.15 -62.81
C PRO A 66 -1.73 43.04 -62.76
N ARG A 67 -2.29 42.34 -63.74
CA ARG A 67 -3.71 42.01 -63.81
C ARG A 67 -3.84 40.51 -63.65
N GLN A 68 -4.46 40.09 -62.54
CA GLN A 68 -4.70 38.68 -62.24
C GLN A 68 -6.18 38.47 -61.90
N THR A 69 -6.70 37.30 -62.23
CA THR A 69 -8.06 36.88 -61.84
C THR A 69 -7.96 35.56 -61.09
N GLY A 70 -8.51 35.49 -59.89
CA GLY A 70 -8.58 34.25 -59.11
C GLY A 70 -9.60 33.27 -59.68
N LEU A 71 -9.34 31.97 -59.53
CA LEU A 71 -10.23 30.90 -60.01
C LEU A 71 -11.16 30.33 -58.93
N GLY A 72 -11.06 30.81 -57.69
CA GLY A 72 -11.86 30.34 -56.55
C GLY A 72 -10.98 29.91 -55.39
N ALA A 73 -11.46 28.96 -54.60
CA ALA A 73 -10.76 28.41 -53.45
C ALA A 73 -10.90 26.88 -53.38
N THR A 74 -10.16 26.23 -52.48
CA THR A 74 -10.27 24.80 -52.21
C THR A 74 -10.14 24.56 -50.71
N VAL A 75 -10.66 23.45 -50.20
CA VAL A 75 -10.39 23.02 -48.82
C VAL A 75 -8.94 22.56 -48.74
N SER A 76 -8.16 23.23 -47.89
CA SER A 76 -6.77 22.86 -47.63
C SER A 76 -6.69 21.70 -46.63
N ALA A 77 -7.48 21.78 -45.55
CA ALA A 77 -7.56 20.76 -44.51
C ALA A 77 -8.80 20.96 -43.64
N ILE A 78 -9.25 19.89 -43.00
CA ILE A 78 -10.15 19.94 -41.84
C ILE A 78 -9.30 19.53 -40.65
N GLN A 79 -8.98 20.49 -39.78
CA GLN A 79 -8.09 20.28 -38.64
C GLN A 79 -8.88 20.17 -37.35
N LYS A 80 -8.43 19.30 -36.44
CA LYS A 80 -9.00 19.17 -35.11
C LYS A 80 -8.31 20.12 -34.16
N ASP A 81 -9.08 20.89 -33.40
CA ASP A 81 -8.53 21.74 -32.36
C ASP A 81 -8.29 20.90 -31.10
N PHE A 82 -7.02 20.60 -30.80
CA PHE A 82 -6.62 19.83 -29.62
C PHE A 82 -6.48 20.68 -28.34
N THR A 83 -6.84 21.97 -28.38
CA THR A 83 -6.89 22.79 -27.16
C THR A 83 -7.79 22.15 -26.11
N GLN A 84 -7.44 22.37 -24.85
CA GLN A 84 -8.14 21.76 -23.73
C GLN A 84 -9.53 22.39 -23.54
N GLY A 85 -10.55 21.54 -23.33
CA GLY A 85 -11.89 21.97 -22.94
C GLY A 85 -11.97 22.33 -21.44
N SER A 86 -13.11 22.84 -20.99
CA SER A 86 -13.31 23.05 -19.55
C SER A 86 -13.35 21.72 -18.80
N VAL A 87 -12.77 21.68 -17.60
CA VAL A 87 -12.78 20.49 -16.74
C VAL A 87 -13.87 20.65 -15.69
N SER A 88 -14.81 19.71 -15.65
CA SER A 88 -15.87 19.65 -14.64
C SER A 88 -15.56 18.58 -13.60
N ASN A 89 -16.00 18.78 -12.36
CA ASN A 89 -15.94 17.73 -11.34
C ASN A 89 -16.95 16.62 -11.67
N SER A 90 -16.61 15.39 -11.32
CA SER A 90 -17.46 14.21 -11.36
C SER A 90 -17.61 13.62 -9.94
N THR A 91 -18.66 12.84 -9.73
CA THR A 91 -18.89 12.07 -8.51
C THR A 91 -18.21 10.69 -8.55
N SER A 92 -17.78 10.22 -9.72
CA SER A 92 -17.13 8.91 -9.84
C SER A 92 -15.61 9.02 -9.66
N PRO A 93 -14.99 8.21 -8.78
CA PRO A 93 -13.53 8.21 -8.58
C PRO A 93 -12.77 7.67 -9.80
N SER A 94 -13.43 6.88 -10.64
CA SER A 94 -12.88 6.34 -11.89
C SER A 94 -12.87 7.34 -13.04
N ASP A 95 -13.58 8.47 -12.92
CA ASP A 95 -13.57 9.50 -13.95
C ASP A 95 -12.30 10.33 -13.86
N LEU A 96 -11.64 10.48 -15.00
CA LEU A 96 -10.33 11.12 -15.10
C LEU A 96 -10.34 12.23 -16.17
N ALA A 97 -9.71 13.35 -15.85
CA ALA A 97 -9.41 14.40 -16.80
C ALA A 97 -7.89 14.62 -16.88
N ILE A 98 -7.39 14.88 -18.09
CA ILE A 98 -5.99 15.27 -18.29
C ILE A 98 -5.95 16.80 -18.31
N GLN A 99 -5.01 17.39 -17.57
CA GLN A 99 -4.73 18.82 -17.60
C GLN A 99 -3.40 19.07 -18.33
N GLY A 100 -3.47 19.74 -19.49
CA GLY A 100 -2.34 19.84 -20.42
C GLY A 100 -2.35 18.77 -21.52
N ASP A 101 -1.20 18.50 -22.14
CA ASP A 101 -1.11 17.65 -23.33
C ASP A 101 -1.09 16.14 -23.01
N GLY A 102 -1.77 15.34 -23.81
CA GLY A 102 -1.73 13.87 -23.69
C GLY A 102 -3.05 13.20 -24.06
N LEU A 103 -3.00 11.89 -24.28
CA LEU A 103 -4.18 11.08 -24.55
C LEU A 103 -4.12 9.82 -23.69
N PHE A 104 -5.27 9.38 -23.21
CA PHE A 104 -5.41 8.06 -22.60
C PHE A 104 -5.12 6.98 -23.63
N ILE A 105 -4.43 5.93 -23.20
CA ILE A 105 -4.15 4.76 -24.03
C ILE A 105 -5.18 3.70 -23.67
N LEU A 106 -5.96 3.26 -24.66
CA LEU A 106 -7.00 2.26 -24.49
C LEU A 106 -6.68 1.04 -25.37
N GLY A 107 -6.62 -0.14 -24.77
CA GLY A 107 -6.38 -1.40 -25.44
C GLY A 107 -7.66 -2.00 -26.00
N GLY A 108 -7.67 -2.28 -27.31
CA GLY A 108 -8.73 -2.99 -28.01
C GLY A 108 -8.23 -4.26 -28.71
N THR A 109 -9.12 -4.96 -29.42
CA THR A 109 -8.78 -6.19 -30.18
C THR A 109 -7.91 -5.91 -31.41
N ALA A 110 -7.98 -4.69 -31.96
CA ALA A 110 -7.22 -4.25 -33.13
C ALA A 110 -5.94 -3.45 -32.76
N GLY A 111 -5.57 -3.40 -31.48
CA GLY A 111 -4.44 -2.61 -30.97
C GLY A 111 -4.87 -1.45 -30.06
N ASN A 112 -3.93 -0.55 -29.78
CA ASN A 112 -4.15 0.61 -28.92
C ASN A 112 -4.84 1.73 -29.68
N VAL A 113 -5.84 2.34 -29.05
CA VAL A 113 -6.48 3.58 -29.48
C VAL A 113 -6.29 4.65 -28.41
N TYR A 114 -6.43 5.90 -28.81
CA TYR A 114 -6.11 7.06 -27.96
C TYR A 114 -7.35 7.91 -27.77
N ALA A 115 -7.62 8.35 -26.54
CA ALA A 115 -8.82 9.13 -26.26
C ALA A 115 -8.53 10.26 -25.28
N ARG A 116 -9.33 11.31 -25.37
CA ARG A 116 -9.36 12.38 -24.36
C ARG A 116 -10.50 12.22 -23.36
N ASN A 117 -11.52 11.47 -23.72
CA ASN A 117 -12.62 11.14 -22.83
C ASN A 117 -12.13 10.16 -21.76
N GLY A 118 -12.15 10.59 -20.49
CA GLY A 118 -11.77 9.77 -19.34
C GLY A 118 -12.96 9.35 -18.48
N ASN A 119 -14.15 9.20 -19.08
CA ASN A 119 -15.26 8.54 -18.41
C ASN A 119 -15.02 7.02 -18.40
N PHE A 120 -14.56 6.51 -17.27
CA PHE A 120 -14.21 5.12 -17.09
C PHE A 120 -15.05 4.47 -16.00
N THR A 121 -15.28 3.17 -16.13
CA THR A 121 -15.98 2.34 -15.15
C THR A 121 -15.21 1.04 -14.93
N LEU A 122 -15.45 0.37 -13.80
CA LEU A 122 -14.92 -0.96 -13.56
C LEU A 122 -15.87 -1.99 -14.16
N ASN A 123 -15.34 -2.95 -14.92
CA ASN A 123 -16.10 -4.10 -15.38
C ASN A 123 -16.13 -5.22 -14.32
N SER A 124 -16.80 -6.34 -14.61
CA SER A 124 -16.89 -7.49 -13.70
C SER A 124 -15.56 -8.18 -13.40
N GLN A 125 -14.50 -7.87 -14.16
CA GLN A 125 -13.15 -8.38 -13.94
C GLN A 125 -12.27 -7.36 -13.20
N ASN A 126 -12.89 -6.29 -12.67
CA ASN A 126 -12.22 -5.20 -11.98
C ASN A 126 -11.24 -4.41 -12.88
N LEU A 127 -11.41 -4.46 -14.20
CA LEU A 127 -10.60 -3.70 -15.15
C LEU A 127 -11.23 -2.33 -15.40
N LEU A 128 -10.39 -1.31 -15.50
CA LEU A 128 -10.82 0.04 -15.86
C LEU A 128 -11.11 0.08 -17.37
N VAL A 129 -12.37 0.32 -17.73
CA VAL A 129 -12.84 0.34 -19.11
C VAL A 129 -13.60 1.61 -19.44
N ASN A 130 -13.63 1.99 -20.71
CA ASN A 130 -14.54 3.02 -21.19
C ASN A 130 -15.93 2.44 -21.52
N ALA A 131 -16.87 3.31 -21.93
CA ALA A 131 -18.23 2.91 -22.32
C ALA A 131 -18.29 1.90 -23.49
N GLN A 132 -17.24 1.78 -24.29
CA GLN A 132 -17.11 0.81 -25.39
C GLN A 132 -16.44 -0.51 -24.95
N GLY A 133 -16.05 -0.64 -23.69
CA GLY A 133 -15.35 -1.82 -23.15
C GLY A 133 -13.85 -1.88 -23.49
N LEU A 134 -13.28 -0.79 -24.01
CA LEU A 134 -11.83 -0.68 -24.22
C LEU A 134 -11.14 -0.48 -22.88
N ARG A 135 -10.01 -1.18 -22.68
CA ARG A 135 -9.32 -1.26 -21.38
C ARG A 135 -8.27 -0.16 -21.25
N VAL A 136 -8.27 0.57 -20.15
CA VAL A 136 -7.25 1.59 -19.89
C VAL A 136 -5.90 0.92 -19.66
N GLN A 137 -4.89 1.36 -20.42
CA GLN A 137 -3.52 0.88 -20.32
C GLN A 137 -2.71 1.73 -19.34
N GLY A 138 -1.79 1.08 -18.65
CA GLY A 138 -0.84 1.76 -17.78
C GLY A 138 0.28 0.83 -17.36
N TYR A 139 0.99 1.21 -16.30
CA TYR A 139 2.02 0.41 -15.67
C TYR A 139 1.42 -0.38 -14.50
N GLY A 140 1.61 -1.70 -14.51
CA GLY A 140 1.19 -2.59 -13.44
C GLY A 140 2.13 -2.54 -12.23
N VAL A 141 1.85 -3.38 -11.24
CA VAL A 141 2.68 -3.57 -10.04
C VAL A 141 3.15 -5.01 -9.90
N THR A 142 4.25 -5.23 -9.17
CA THR A 142 4.70 -6.55 -8.71
C THR A 142 3.83 -7.06 -7.55
N ASP A 143 4.05 -8.30 -7.13
CA ASP A 143 3.40 -8.89 -5.93
C ASP A 143 3.73 -8.10 -4.64
N SER A 144 4.82 -7.32 -4.65
CA SER A 144 5.22 -6.42 -3.56
C SER A 144 4.67 -4.99 -3.72
N PHE A 145 3.73 -4.76 -4.65
CA PHE A 145 3.11 -3.46 -4.93
C PHE A 145 4.07 -2.38 -5.47
N GLU A 146 5.19 -2.78 -6.08
CA GLU A 146 6.13 -1.85 -6.74
C GLU A 146 5.76 -1.65 -8.21
N LEU A 147 5.84 -0.40 -8.70
CA LEU A 147 5.49 -0.05 -10.09
C LEU A 147 6.48 -0.64 -11.10
N VAL A 148 5.95 -1.30 -12.13
CA VAL A 148 6.73 -1.88 -13.23
C VAL A 148 6.53 -1.05 -14.49
N THR A 149 7.50 -0.20 -14.82
CA THR A 149 7.41 0.71 -15.98
C THR A 149 7.93 0.13 -17.29
N THR A 150 8.21 -1.18 -17.35
CA THR A 150 8.86 -1.83 -18.51
C THR A 150 7.90 -2.15 -19.66
N GLY A 151 6.59 -2.13 -19.43
CA GLY A 151 5.58 -2.42 -20.44
C GLY A 151 4.19 -1.96 -20.01
N LEU A 152 3.30 -1.77 -21.00
CA LEU A 152 1.91 -1.44 -20.77
C LEU A 152 1.10 -2.70 -20.45
N THR A 153 0.27 -2.62 -19.41
CA THR A 153 -0.68 -3.65 -18.99
C THR A 153 -2.07 -3.06 -18.79
N ASP A 154 -3.09 -3.91 -18.86
CA ASP A 154 -4.46 -3.52 -18.50
C ASP A 154 -4.52 -3.16 -17.00
N LEU A 155 -5.09 -2.00 -16.66
CA LEU A 155 -5.20 -1.57 -15.27
C LEU A 155 -6.38 -2.27 -14.57
N ARG A 156 -6.06 -3.02 -13.51
CA ARG A 156 -7.02 -3.75 -12.67
C ARG A 156 -7.05 -3.19 -11.25
N ILE A 157 -8.24 -2.96 -10.71
CA ILE A 157 -8.51 -2.46 -9.36
C ILE A 157 -9.41 -3.48 -8.63
N PRO A 158 -8.83 -4.54 -8.02
CA PRO A 158 -9.56 -5.70 -7.50
C PRO A 158 -10.34 -5.42 -6.19
N LEU A 159 -11.36 -4.55 -6.26
CA LEU A 159 -12.21 -4.20 -5.12
C LEU A 159 -12.88 -5.45 -4.54
N GLY A 160 -12.76 -5.62 -3.21
CA GLY A 160 -13.35 -6.73 -2.47
C GLY A 160 -12.70 -8.11 -2.68
N GLU A 161 -11.72 -8.24 -3.58
CA GLU A 161 -11.03 -9.52 -3.85
C GLU A 161 -9.62 -9.55 -3.25
N LEU A 162 -8.91 -8.43 -3.30
CA LEU A 162 -7.54 -8.35 -2.82
C LEU A 162 -7.54 -8.17 -1.31
N SER A 163 -6.86 -9.10 -0.61
CA SER A 163 -6.56 -8.97 0.81
C SER A 163 -5.07 -8.84 1.04
N VAL A 164 -4.70 -7.90 1.91
CA VAL A 164 -3.31 -7.61 2.27
C VAL A 164 -3.22 -7.48 3.78
N ALA A 165 -2.20 -8.12 4.35
CA ALA A 165 -1.77 -7.90 5.71
C ALA A 165 -0.38 -7.23 5.71
N GLU A 166 -0.07 -6.52 6.79
CA GLU A 166 1.27 -5.99 7.02
C GLU A 166 1.92 -6.68 8.21
N ARG A 167 3.13 -7.22 7.98
CA ARG A 167 3.95 -7.74 9.06
C ARG A 167 4.40 -6.59 9.95
N THR A 168 4.32 -6.77 11.26
CA THR A 168 4.89 -5.82 12.22
C THR A 168 6.41 -5.86 12.14
N GLN A 169 7.04 -4.70 11.91
CA GLN A 169 8.49 -4.53 11.96
C GLN A 169 8.89 -3.56 13.08
N ASN A 170 8.04 -2.58 13.37
CA ASN A 170 8.29 -1.55 14.36
C ASN A 170 7.09 -1.37 15.28
N ILE A 171 7.35 -1.35 16.58
CA ILE A 171 6.37 -0.98 17.60
C ILE A 171 6.86 0.20 18.41
N VAL A 172 5.93 0.99 18.91
CA VAL A 172 6.22 2.06 19.87
C VAL A 172 5.51 1.76 21.17
N MET A 173 6.28 1.67 22.25
CA MET A 173 5.78 1.48 23.60
C MET A 173 5.67 2.82 24.30
N SER A 174 4.66 2.96 25.16
CA SER A 174 4.49 4.14 26.00
C SER A 174 4.05 3.72 27.40
N GLY A 175 4.20 4.63 28.35
CA GLY A 175 3.80 4.36 29.71
C GLY A 175 4.56 5.22 30.70
N ALA A 176 4.35 4.92 31.97
CA ALA A 176 5.01 5.57 33.08
C ALA A 176 5.47 4.49 34.06
N LEU A 177 6.76 4.49 34.38
CA LEU A 177 7.38 3.57 35.33
C LEU A 177 7.70 4.33 36.61
N MET A 178 7.38 3.74 37.77
CA MET A 178 7.51 4.39 39.06
C MET A 178 8.93 4.24 39.64
N PRO A 179 9.71 5.33 39.78
CA PRO A 179 11.10 5.23 40.24
C PRO A 179 11.24 5.05 41.76
N THR A 180 10.17 5.28 42.54
CA THR A 180 10.18 5.25 44.01
C THR A 180 9.74 3.93 44.62
N GLY A 181 9.44 2.91 43.78
CA GLY A 181 8.99 1.61 44.26
C GLY A 181 10.09 0.77 44.91
N GLU A 182 9.71 -0.41 45.40
CA GLU A 182 10.68 -1.39 45.90
C GLU A 182 11.61 -1.83 44.75
N ARG A 183 12.91 -1.94 45.00
CA ARG A 183 13.84 -2.48 44.00
C ARG A 183 13.72 -3.99 43.92
N GLY A 184 13.73 -4.53 42.71
CA GLY A 184 13.87 -5.96 42.48
C GLY A 184 15.24 -6.42 42.92
N THR A 185 15.30 -7.23 43.97
CA THR A 185 16.55 -7.80 44.50
C THR A 185 16.55 -9.32 44.44
N GLN A 186 15.38 -9.93 44.23
CA GLN A 186 15.22 -11.38 44.14
C GLN A 186 14.00 -11.75 43.30
N GLY A 187 14.14 -12.86 42.57
CA GLY A 187 13.00 -13.56 41.98
C GLY A 187 12.38 -14.58 42.93
N SER A 188 11.28 -15.20 42.50
CA SER A 188 10.65 -16.28 43.26
C SER A 188 11.51 -17.53 43.23
N GLN A 189 11.68 -18.20 44.36
CA GLN A 189 12.43 -19.44 44.46
C GLN A 189 11.51 -20.58 44.89
N HIS A 190 11.46 -21.64 44.10
CA HIS A 190 10.73 -22.87 44.39
C HIS A 190 11.69 -24.04 44.41
N LEU A 191 11.58 -24.87 45.45
CA LEU A 191 12.36 -26.09 45.56
C LEU A 191 11.41 -27.28 45.51
N SER A 192 11.70 -28.25 44.65
CA SER A 192 11.00 -29.52 44.71
C SER A 192 11.35 -30.26 46.01
N GLU A 193 10.57 -31.29 46.33
CA GLU A 193 11.07 -32.34 47.22
C GLU A 193 12.36 -32.99 46.67
N VAL A 194 13.10 -33.68 47.54
CA VAL A 194 14.31 -34.41 47.12
C VAL A 194 13.89 -35.61 46.29
N LEU A 195 14.47 -35.70 45.09
CA LEU A 195 14.25 -36.75 44.11
C LEU A 195 15.36 -37.79 44.19
N TYR A 196 15.01 -39.05 43.94
CA TYR A 196 15.93 -40.18 44.03
C TYR A 196 15.97 -40.95 42.72
N ALA A 197 17.15 -41.50 42.39
CA ALA A 197 17.36 -42.31 41.18
C ALA A 197 16.96 -43.79 41.34
N ALA A 198 16.41 -44.18 42.50
CA ALA A 198 15.98 -45.54 42.80
C ALA A 198 14.81 -45.57 43.81
N PRO A 199 14.01 -46.66 43.82
CA PRO A 199 12.91 -46.81 44.78
C PRO A 199 13.41 -46.87 46.23
N GLY A 200 12.73 -46.10 47.10
CA GLY A 200 13.07 -45.98 48.52
C GLY A 200 14.19 -44.98 48.77
N ALA A 201 14.01 -44.10 49.76
CA ALA A 201 15.01 -43.11 50.17
C ALA A 201 16.25 -43.80 50.77
N VAL A 202 17.10 -44.39 49.92
CA VAL A 202 18.40 -44.92 50.32
C VAL A 202 19.34 -43.73 50.38
N ALA A 203 19.80 -43.40 51.59
CA ALA A 203 20.78 -42.35 51.81
C ALA A 203 22.00 -42.58 50.90
N GLY A 204 22.14 -41.76 49.84
CA GLY A 204 23.30 -41.76 48.95
C GLY A 204 23.04 -41.68 47.44
N THR A 205 21.80 -41.78 46.93
CA THR A 205 21.54 -41.69 45.48
C THR A 205 20.48 -40.64 45.14
N GLU A 206 20.74 -39.40 45.54
CA GLU A 206 20.01 -38.23 45.05
C GLU A 206 20.05 -38.18 43.52
N ALA A 207 18.93 -37.81 42.89
CA ALA A 207 18.88 -37.67 41.44
C ALA A 207 19.73 -36.47 40.98
N ASP A 208 20.41 -36.63 39.86
CA ASP A 208 21.17 -35.56 39.19
C ASP A 208 20.59 -35.27 37.81
N ALA A 209 21.17 -34.29 37.09
CA ALA A 209 20.74 -33.91 35.75
C ALA A 209 20.78 -35.05 34.73
N THR A 210 21.55 -36.11 34.97
CA THR A 210 21.67 -37.26 34.06
C THR A 210 20.72 -38.41 34.39
N THR A 211 20.03 -38.32 35.52
CA THR A 211 19.10 -39.36 35.97
C THR A 211 17.91 -39.45 35.03
N LEU A 212 17.63 -40.64 34.50
CA LEU A 212 16.51 -40.88 33.59
C LEU A 212 15.16 -40.66 34.28
N LEU A 213 14.20 -40.10 33.55
CA LEU A 213 12.83 -39.90 34.06
C LEU A 213 12.13 -41.23 34.39
N SER A 214 12.46 -42.33 33.71
CA SER A 214 12.01 -43.69 34.06
C SER A 214 12.36 -44.09 35.49
N SER A 215 13.46 -43.54 36.03
CA SER A 215 14.09 -43.96 37.27
C SER A 215 13.96 -42.91 38.37
N LEU A 216 13.03 -41.97 38.21
CA LEU A 216 12.83 -40.85 39.11
C LEU A 216 11.72 -41.14 40.13
N TYR A 217 12.07 -41.05 41.41
CA TYR A 217 11.18 -41.32 42.53
C TYR A 217 11.08 -40.10 43.46
N ASN A 218 9.89 -39.89 44.04
CA ASN A 218 9.67 -38.87 45.07
C ASN A 218 10.13 -39.36 46.46
N ALA A 219 10.01 -38.52 47.49
CA ALA A 219 10.43 -38.88 48.85
C ALA A 219 9.56 -39.99 49.48
N ALA A 220 8.33 -40.19 48.99
CA ALA A 220 7.44 -41.27 49.41
C ALA A 220 7.77 -42.63 48.73
N GLY A 221 8.66 -42.64 47.73
CA GLY A 221 9.03 -43.82 46.96
C GLY A 221 8.12 -44.10 45.76
N ASP A 222 7.22 -43.19 45.42
CA ASP A 222 6.38 -43.29 44.21
C ASP A 222 7.20 -42.90 42.98
N GLN A 223 7.03 -43.67 41.90
CA GLN A 223 7.62 -43.36 40.61
C GLN A 223 6.87 -42.19 39.95
N LEU A 224 7.59 -41.13 39.57
CA LEU A 224 6.96 -39.91 39.05
C LEU A 224 6.47 -40.03 37.60
N PHE A 225 7.18 -40.79 36.77
CA PHE A 225 6.91 -40.92 35.33
C PHE A 225 6.92 -42.38 34.87
N PRO A 226 5.85 -43.15 35.13
CA PRO A 226 5.76 -44.53 34.66
C PRO A 226 5.49 -44.62 33.15
N GLY A 227 6.16 -45.54 32.46
CA GLY A 227 5.95 -45.80 31.03
C GLY A 227 6.53 -44.70 30.13
N THR A 228 5.89 -44.41 28.99
CA THR A 228 6.23 -43.29 28.09
C THR A 228 5.25 -42.13 28.33
N PRO A 229 5.62 -41.10 29.09
CA PRO A 229 4.75 -40.00 29.45
C PRO A 229 4.67 -38.97 28.32
N THR A 230 3.46 -38.44 28.11
CA THR A 230 3.27 -37.12 27.50
C THR A 230 3.19 -36.12 28.64
N LEU A 231 4.24 -35.31 28.79
CA LEU A 231 4.29 -34.26 29.80
C LEU A 231 3.46 -33.08 29.34
N SER A 232 2.70 -32.49 30.27
CA SER A 232 2.04 -31.21 30.06
C SER A 232 2.26 -30.33 31.28
N PHE A 233 2.69 -29.11 31.07
CA PHE A 233 3.02 -28.18 32.13
C PHE A 233 2.35 -26.81 31.91
N ALA A 234 1.59 -26.36 32.91
CA ALA A 234 0.84 -25.11 32.89
C ALA A 234 1.13 -24.27 34.16
N PRO A 235 2.30 -23.62 34.24
CA PRO A 235 2.69 -22.83 35.41
C PRO A 235 1.88 -21.53 35.51
N ARG A 236 1.99 -20.86 36.67
CA ARG A 236 1.48 -19.50 36.85
C ARG A 236 2.60 -18.50 37.05
N VAL A 237 2.55 -17.37 36.35
CA VAL A 237 3.51 -16.26 36.45
C VAL A 237 2.74 -14.96 36.64
N GLY A 238 3.09 -14.17 37.66
CA GLY A 238 2.40 -12.91 37.98
C GLY A 238 0.92 -13.10 38.32
N GLY A 239 0.56 -14.28 38.85
CA GLY A 239 -0.82 -14.66 39.14
C GLY A 239 -1.66 -15.11 37.93
N ARG A 240 -1.08 -15.15 36.72
CA ARG A 240 -1.75 -15.62 35.50
C ARG A 240 -1.29 -17.02 35.13
N THR A 241 -2.22 -17.89 34.77
CA THR A 241 -1.91 -19.22 34.22
C THR A 241 -1.40 -19.07 32.80
N LEU A 242 -0.26 -19.68 32.51
CA LEU A 242 0.31 -19.76 31.17
C LEU A 242 -0.38 -20.87 30.37
N GLU A 243 -0.33 -20.78 29.04
CA GLU A 243 -0.80 -21.87 28.18
C GLU A 243 0.04 -23.12 28.41
N ALA A 244 -0.59 -24.30 28.37
CA ALA A 244 0.08 -25.54 28.69
C ALA A 244 1.03 -25.95 27.56
N ASN A 245 2.32 -26.07 27.84
CA ASN A 245 3.27 -26.68 26.91
C ASN A 245 3.21 -28.21 27.05
N THR A 246 3.29 -28.94 25.94
CA THR A 246 3.24 -30.41 25.93
C THR A 246 4.39 -31.02 25.17
N ALA A 247 5.08 -31.97 25.79
CA ALA A 247 6.18 -32.71 25.17
C ALA A 247 5.96 -34.22 25.32
N VAL A 248 6.16 -34.98 24.24
CA VAL A 248 6.22 -36.44 24.31
C VAL A 248 7.63 -36.84 24.67
N VAL A 249 7.77 -37.54 25.78
CA VAL A 249 9.06 -37.77 26.43
C VAL A 249 9.35 -39.27 26.44
N GLY A 250 10.45 -39.67 25.81
CA GLY A 250 10.93 -41.05 25.84
C GLY A 250 11.73 -41.34 27.09
N THR A 251 11.17 -42.08 28.04
CA THR A 251 11.74 -42.28 29.38
C THR A 251 13.08 -42.99 29.44
N ASP A 252 13.47 -43.70 28.37
CA ASP A 252 14.78 -44.35 28.24
C ASP A 252 15.88 -43.40 27.72
N VAL A 253 15.54 -42.16 27.37
CA VAL A 253 16.48 -41.18 26.78
C VAL A 253 16.42 -39.83 27.50
N THR A 254 15.25 -39.43 27.98
CA THR A 254 15.06 -38.14 28.65
C THR A 254 15.48 -38.19 30.11
N THR A 255 16.26 -37.19 30.48
CA THR A 255 16.85 -37.03 31.79
C THR A 255 16.11 -35.99 32.64
N LEU A 256 16.42 -35.93 33.93
CA LEU A 256 15.97 -34.87 34.82
C LEU A 256 16.46 -33.49 34.34
N GLY A 257 17.62 -33.42 33.69
CA GLY A 257 18.11 -32.22 33.03
C GLY A 257 17.21 -31.75 31.89
N ASP A 258 16.72 -32.67 31.06
CA ASP A 258 15.77 -32.34 29.99
C ASP A 258 14.41 -31.89 30.55
N LEU A 259 13.96 -32.48 31.66
CA LEU A 259 12.78 -32.00 32.37
C LEU A 259 13.00 -30.59 32.93
N ALA A 260 14.17 -30.32 33.53
CA ALA A 260 14.51 -28.99 34.02
C ALA A 260 14.50 -27.95 32.91
N ALA A 261 15.10 -28.26 31.74
CA ALA A 261 15.05 -27.41 30.55
C ALA A 261 13.62 -27.16 30.07
N PHE A 262 12.79 -28.22 29.96
CA PHE A 262 11.38 -28.10 29.58
C PHE A 262 10.59 -27.18 30.53
N LEU A 263 10.85 -27.25 31.85
CA LEU A 263 10.23 -26.34 32.82
C LEU A 263 10.73 -24.90 32.63
N ASP A 264 12.02 -24.68 32.38
CA ASP A 264 12.64 -23.37 32.17
C ASP A 264 12.03 -22.65 30.95
N GLU A 265 12.04 -23.35 29.82
CA GLU A 265 11.54 -22.91 28.52
C GLU A 265 10.03 -22.58 28.57
N THR A 266 9.23 -23.44 29.23
CA THR A 266 7.78 -23.24 29.36
C THR A 266 7.42 -22.06 30.27
N ILE A 267 8.19 -21.81 31.34
CA ILE A 267 7.97 -20.64 32.20
C ILE A 267 8.44 -19.37 31.48
N GLY A 268 9.44 -19.48 30.61
CA GLY A 268 10.05 -18.36 29.91
C GLY A 268 10.93 -17.53 30.83
N ILE A 269 11.72 -18.22 31.67
CA ILE A 269 12.65 -17.55 32.58
C ILE A 269 13.83 -17.05 31.77
N HIS A 270 14.06 -15.74 31.78
CA HIS A 270 15.24 -15.17 31.16
C HIS A 270 16.47 -15.54 32.00
N SER A 271 17.22 -16.55 31.56
CA SER A 271 18.43 -17.09 32.21
C SER A 271 19.69 -16.77 31.37
N GLY A 272 20.89 -16.85 31.96
CA GLY A 272 22.17 -16.54 31.28
C GLY A 272 22.90 -15.29 31.75
N GLY A 273 24.00 -14.92 31.07
CA GLY A 273 25.00 -13.97 31.59
C GLY A 273 24.64 -12.48 31.59
N THR A 274 23.87 -12.00 30.60
CA THR A 274 23.46 -10.59 30.48
C THR A 274 22.28 -10.20 31.39
N VAL A 275 21.67 -11.18 32.05
CA VAL A 275 20.76 -10.96 33.18
C VAL A 275 21.64 -10.87 34.43
N PRO A 276 21.77 -9.67 35.05
CA PRO A 276 22.59 -9.50 36.23
C PRO A 276 22.13 -10.45 37.34
N ILE A 277 23.10 -10.86 38.17
CA ILE A 277 22.80 -11.40 39.48
C ILE A 277 22.23 -10.22 40.28
N ASP A 278 20.91 -10.13 40.34
CA ASP A 278 20.23 -9.05 41.04
C ASP A 278 20.68 -9.01 42.51
N GLY A 279 21.06 -7.82 42.96
CA GLY A 279 21.80 -7.61 44.19
C GLY A 279 21.11 -8.17 45.43
N ALA A 280 21.69 -9.27 45.95
CA ALA A 280 21.70 -9.81 47.32
C ALA A 280 21.49 -11.33 47.40
N ALA A 281 21.12 -12.02 46.31
CA ALA A 281 21.08 -13.48 46.25
C ALA A 281 22.06 -14.02 45.19
N THR A 282 22.93 -14.94 45.58
CA THR A 282 23.97 -15.57 44.75
C THR A 282 23.42 -16.55 43.69
N THR A 283 22.12 -16.47 43.34
CA THR A 283 21.42 -17.50 42.58
C THR A 283 20.88 -16.91 41.29
N GLN A 284 21.39 -17.42 40.17
CA GLN A 284 20.97 -17.02 38.82
C GLN A 284 19.54 -17.48 38.54
N PRO A 285 18.70 -16.68 37.85
CA PRO A 285 17.42 -17.15 37.35
C PRO A 285 17.58 -18.34 36.42
N GLY A 286 16.64 -19.26 36.50
CA GLY A 286 16.56 -20.47 35.70
C GLY A 286 16.13 -21.68 36.52
N VAL A 287 15.94 -22.80 35.84
CA VAL A 287 15.72 -24.10 36.47
C VAL A 287 17.03 -24.89 36.55
N THR A 288 17.46 -25.21 37.78
CA THR A 288 18.69 -25.95 38.04
C THR A 288 18.43 -27.15 38.94
N ILE A 289 19.38 -28.08 39.00
CA ILE A 289 19.30 -29.27 39.86
C ILE A 289 20.42 -29.19 40.88
N SER A 290 20.06 -29.23 42.16
CA SER A 290 21.02 -29.15 43.27
C SER A 290 20.53 -29.97 44.47
N GLY A 291 21.38 -30.87 44.99
CA GLY A 291 21.04 -31.72 46.14
C GLY A 291 19.82 -32.60 45.93
N GLY A 292 19.65 -33.17 44.72
CA GLY A 292 18.47 -33.98 44.37
C GLY A 292 17.19 -33.18 44.15
N GLN A 293 17.21 -31.85 44.25
CA GLN A 293 16.03 -31.00 44.09
C GLN A 293 16.08 -30.23 42.76
N ILE A 294 14.92 -30.07 42.14
CA ILE A 294 14.70 -29.07 41.10
C ILE A 294 14.54 -27.72 41.81
N VAL A 295 15.42 -26.79 41.50
CA VAL A 295 15.43 -25.42 42.03
C VAL A 295 15.02 -24.49 40.89
N VAL A 296 13.82 -23.94 40.98
CA VAL A 296 13.29 -22.97 40.02
C VAL A 296 13.48 -21.57 40.59
N VAL A 297 14.23 -20.72 39.90
CA VAL A 297 14.46 -19.32 40.27
C VAL A 297 13.92 -18.43 39.18
N GLY A 298 12.85 -17.68 39.47
CA GLY A 298 12.26 -16.74 38.53
C GLY A 298 13.06 -15.45 38.37
N ASN A 299 12.68 -14.62 37.41
CA ASN A 299 13.19 -13.25 37.29
C ASN A 299 12.63 -12.36 38.42
N ALA A 300 13.33 -11.26 38.73
CA ALA A 300 12.87 -10.27 39.70
C ALA A 300 11.60 -9.54 39.20
N GLY A 301 10.85 -8.98 40.14
CA GLY A 301 9.62 -8.24 39.89
C GLY A 301 8.37 -8.99 40.31
N THR A 302 7.46 -8.30 40.99
CA THR A 302 6.20 -8.89 41.49
C THR A 302 5.33 -9.48 40.37
N VAL A 303 5.36 -8.91 39.16
CA VAL A 303 4.65 -9.43 37.97
C VAL A 303 5.30 -10.68 37.36
N ASN A 304 6.53 -11.00 37.75
CA ASN A 304 7.25 -12.20 37.32
C ASN A 304 7.23 -13.30 38.40
N ASP A 305 6.51 -13.10 39.51
CA ASP A 305 6.41 -14.06 40.60
C ASP A 305 5.80 -15.38 40.12
N ILE A 306 6.56 -16.47 40.23
CA ILE A 306 6.13 -17.80 39.83
C ILE A 306 5.33 -18.43 40.97
N SER A 307 4.28 -19.18 40.62
CA SER A 307 3.58 -20.08 41.54
C SER A 307 3.49 -21.46 40.91
N LEU A 308 4.07 -22.45 41.60
CA LEU A 308 4.01 -23.87 41.24
C LEU A 308 3.20 -24.63 42.28
N THR A 309 2.25 -25.43 41.82
CA THR A 309 1.36 -26.23 42.64
C THR A 309 1.25 -27.65 42.09
N THR A 310 0.93 -28.61 42.96
CA THR A 310 0.69 -30.00 42.53
C THR A 310 -0.49 -30.04 41.57
N GLY A 311 -0.25 -30.51 40.35
CA GLY A 311 -1.22 -30.50 39.26
C GLY A 311 -0.82 -29.62 38.08
N ASP A 312 0.09 -28.66 38.26
CA ASP A 312 0.58 -27.84 37.14
C ASP A 312 1.41 -28.70 36.16
N LEU A 313 2.11 -29.73 36.65
CA LEU A 313 2.78 -30.74 35.84
C LEU A 313 1.97 -32.04 35.82
N THR A 314 1.57 -32.47 34.63
CA THR A 314 0.84 -33.72 34.41
C THR A 314 1.61 -34.65 33.48
N SER A 315 1.40 -35.95 33.67
CA SER A 315 1.93 -37.03 32.83
C SER A 315 0.75 -37.85 32.34
N ASN A 316 0.58 -37.94 31.01
CA ASN A 316 -0.57 -38.61 30.39
C ASN A 316 -1.93 -38.13 30.93
N GLY A 317 -2.04 -36.83 31.25
CA GLY A 317 -3.24 -36.20 31.81
C GLY A 317 -3.47 -36.42 33.31
N VAL A 318 -2.57 -37.10 34.01
CA VAL A 318 -2.62 -37.30 35.47
C VAL A 318 -1.61 -36.39 36.14
N ALA A 319 -2.02 -35.66 37.19
CA ALA A 319 -1.13 -34.83 37.98
C ALA A 319 0.06 -35.64 38.52
N THR A 320 1.27 -35.18 38.25
CA THR A 320 2.47 -35.77 38.83
C THR A 320 2.54 -35.39 40.31
N PRO A 321 2.82 -36.34 41.23
CA PRO A 321 2.87 -36.06 42.66
C PRO A 321 4.23 -35.45 43.02
N LEU A 322 4.58 -34.34 42.35
CA LEU A 322 5.77 -33.55 42.59
C LEU A 322 5.38 -32.30 43.38
N LEU A 323 5.88 -32.19 44.60
CA LEU A 323 5.62 -31.03 45.45
C LEU A 323 6.72 -29.98 45.29
N PHE A 324 6.32 -28.73 45.07
CA PHE A 324 7.19 -27.56 45.14
C PHE A 324 6.88 -26.73 46.39
N THR A 325 7.92 -26.37 47.14
CA THR A 325 7.82 -25.41 48.25
C THR A 325 8.40 -24.09 47.80
N LYS A 326 7.57 -23.03 47.88
CA LYS A 326 8.02 -21.66 47.63
C LYS A 326 8.85 -21.17 48.81
N ALA A 327 10.16 -21.05 48.62
CA ALA A 327 11.07 -20.51 49.64
C ALA A 327 11.03 -18.99 49.69
N ASN A 328 10.95 -18.34 48.52
CA ASN A 328 10.97 -16.89 48.39
C ASN A 328 9.97 -16.43 47.33
N ALA A 329 9.33 -15.28 47.54
CA ALA A 329 8.56 -14.58 46.51
C ALA A 329 9.46 -13.61 45.73
N ALA A 330 9.07 -13.32 44.48
CA ALA A 330 9.70 -12.25 43.72
C ALA A 330 9.31 -10.89 44.31
N ASN A 331 10.26 -9.96 44.35
CA ASN A 331 10.01 -8.59 44.80
C ASN A 331 10.38 -7.57 43.71
N GLY A 332 10.00 -6.31 43.93
CA GLY A 332 10.33 -5.21 43.03
C GLY A 332 9.13 -4.64 42.29
N GLU A 333 9.12 -3.31 42.22
CA GLU A 333 8.16 -2.53 41.45
C GLU A 333 8.22 -2.94 39.98
N SER A 334 7.06 -3.23 39.40
CA SER A 334 7.00 -3.84 38.09
C SER A 334 5.75 -3.45 37.30
N ALA A 335 5.86 -3.50 35.98
CA ALA A 335 4.74 -3.33 35.06
C ALA A 335 4.68 -4.52 34.10
N VAL A 336 3.48 -4.84 33.63
CA VAL A 336 3.27 -5.85 32.58
C VAL A 336 2.27 -5.32 31.57
N THR A 337 2.49 -5.66 30.30
CA THR A 337 1.57 -5.34 29.22
C THR A 337 1.59 -6.48 28.20
N ASP A 338 0.41 -6.81 27.69
CA ASP A 338 0.23 -7.81 26.65
C ASP A 338 -0.19 -7.06 25.38
N PHE A 339 0.45 -7.36 24.26
CA PHE A 339 0.11 -6.78 22.97
C PHE A 339 0.19 -7.85 21.87
N VAL A 340 -0.35 -7.51 20.71
CA VAL A 340 -0.38 -8.40 19.55
C VAL A 340 0.42 -7.75 18.43
N VAL A 341 1.32 -8.52 17.84
CA VAL A 341 2.00 -8.21 16.59
C VAL A 341 1.47 -9.12 15.49
N TYR A 342 1.61 -8.69 14.24
CA TYR A 342 1.10 -9.42 13.07
C TYR A 342 2.24 -9.99 12.22
N ASP A 343 2.10 -11.25 11.80
CA ASP A 343 3.04 -11.88 10.87
C ASP A 343 2.85 -11.42 9.42
N SER A 344 3.63 -11.96 8.47
CA SER A 344 3.50 -11.58 7.04
C SER A 344 2.22 -12.06 6.36
N LEU A 345 1.42 -12.90 7.01
CA LEU A 345 0.11 -13.35 6.56
C LEU A 345 -1.03 -12.64 7.31
N GLY A 346 -0.70 -11.80 8.30
CA GLY A 346 -1.65 -11.08 9.17
C GLY A 346 -2.16 -11.91 10.35
N SER A 347 -1.56 -13.07 10.64
CA SER A 347 -1.90 -13.82 11.85
C SER A 347 -1.43 -13.05 13.09
N ALA A 348 -2.27 -13.02 14.11
CA ALA A 348 -1.99 -12.39 15.39
C ALA A 348 -1.04 -13.26 16.23
N VAL A 349 0.05 -12.66 16.72
CA VAL A 349 1.03 -13.26 17.62
C VAL A 349 1.04 -12.45 18.92
N LYS A 350 0.73 -13.09 20.04
CA LYS A 350 0.67 -12.46 21.37
C LYS A 350 2.05 -12.36 21.98
N VAL A 351 2.40 -11.16 22.41
CA VAL A 351 3.67 -10.86 23.08
C VAL A 351 3.39 -10.21 24.43
N LYS A 352 4.06 -10.72 25.46
CA LYS A 352 4.04 -10.16 26.82
C LYS A 352 5.34 -9.41 27.04
N MET A 353 5.23 -8.15 27.43
CA MET A 353 6.34 -7.37 27.97
C MET A 353 6.14 -7.16 29.47
N SER A 354 7.12 -7.55 30.27
CA SER A 354 7.21 -7.16 31.68
C SER A 354 8.42 -6.29 31.92
N SER A 355 8.37 -5.46 32.96
CA SER A 355 9.48 -4.62 33.39
C SER A 355 9.57 -4.58 34.90
N THR A 356 10.78 -4.52 35.45
CA THR A 356 11.04 -4.43 36.89
C THR A 356 12.10 -3.39 37.21
N LEU A 357 11.98 -2.75 38.38
CA LEU A 357 12.91 -1.74 38.86
C LEU A 357 14.22 -2.40 39.33
N GLU A 358 15.29 -2.24 38.57
CA GLU A 358 16.60 -2.87 38.85
C GLU A 358 17.46 -1.98 39.76
N SER A 359 17.62 -0.72 39.40
CA SER A 359 18.49 0.19 40.16
C SER A 359 18.00 1.63 40.19
N VAL A 360 18.28 2.30 41.31
CA VAL A 360 18.00 3.72 41.52
C VAL A 360 19.24 4.38 42.08
N THR A 361 19.71 5.43 41.43
CA THR A 361 20.77 6.32 41.89
C THR A 361 20.23 7.75 41.96
N PRO A 362 20.92 8.71 42.61
CA PRO A 362 20.48 10.11 42.61
C PRO A 362 20.40 10.74 41.21
N ALA A 363 21.08 10.18 40.21
CA ALA A 363 21.14 10.70 38.85
C ALA A 363 20.31 9.89 37.85
N THR A 364 20.11 8.60 38.10
CA THR A 364 19.51 7.68 37.13
C THR A 364 18.63 6.62 37.78
N THR A 365 17.58 6.22 37.07
CA THR A 365 16.73 5.08 37.43
C THR A 365 16.75 4.08 36.29
N THR A 366 17.01 2.81 36.56
CA THR A 366 17.10 1.76 35.53
C THR A 366 16.04 0.70 35.77
N PHE A 367 15.28 0.41 34.73
CA PHE A 367 14.35 -0.71 34.69
C PHE A 367 14.86 -1.77 33.73
N ARG A 368 14.66 -3.04 34.08
CA ARG A 368 14.87 -4.17 33.18
C ARG A 368 13.55 -4.58 32.57
N TRP A 369 13.54 -4.86 31.27
CA TRP A 369 12.39 -5.41 30.58
C TRP A 369 12.66 -6.83 30.09
N PHE A 370 11.59 -7.61 29.97
CA PHE A 370 11.57 -8.98 29.48
C PHE A 370 10.45 -9.11 28.46
N ILE A 371 10.73 -9.82 27.38
CA ILE A 371 9.77 -10.16 26.33
C ILE A 371 9.58 -11.66 26.34
N ASN A 372 8.33 -12.11 26.39
CA ASN A 372 7.95 -13.50 26.23
C ASN A 372 6.83 -13.63 25.20
N SER A 373 6.77 -14.78 24.52
CA SER A 373 5.61 -15.17 23.69
C SER A 373 5.39 -16.66 23.79
N PHE A 374 4.11 -17.06 23.90
CA PHE A 374 3.69 -18.47 23.81
C PHE A 374 3.33 -18.88 22.38
N ASP A 375 3.19 -17.90 21.49
CA ASP A 375 2.89 -18.13 20.08
C ASP A 375 4.18 -18.31 19.26
N ASP A 376 5.35 -18.19 19.91
CA ASP A 376 6.63 -18.57 19.34
C ASP A 376 6.70 -20.08 19.11
N SER A 377 7.29 -20.49 17.99
CA SER A 377 7.42 -21.91 17.67
C SER A 377 8.72 -22.54 18.17
N ASP A 378 9.67 -21.75 18.68
CA ASP A 378 10.77 -22.28 19.46
C ASP A 378 10.24 -22.83 20.79
N SER A 379 11.01 -23.71 21.43
CA SER A 379 10.58 -24.31 22.70
C SER A 379 10.66 -23.31 23.86
N ASP A 380 11.56 -22.34 23.79
CA ASP A 380 11.72 -21.26 24.76
C ASP A 380 10.74 -20.11 24.52
N THR A 381 9.93 -19.81 25.53
CA THR A 381 8.99 -18.68 25.49
C THR A 381 9.65 -17.34 25.83
N ALA A 382 10.93 -17.32 26.24
CA ALA A 382 11.73 -16.11 26.48
C ALA A 382 12.40 -15.60 25.20
N LEU A 383 12.00 -14.41 24.72
CA LEU A 383 12.47 -13.89 23.43
C LEU A 383 13.64 -12.91 23.55
N ALA A 384 13.51 -11.92 24.45
CA ALA A 384 14.50 -10.89 24.62
C ALA A 384 14.43 -10.21 26.00
N THR A 385 15.56 -9.67 26.46
CA THR A 385 15.65 -8.82 27.66
C THR A 385 16.58 -7.65 27.41
N GLY A 386 16.37 -6.55 28.12
CA GLY A 386 17.25 -5.40 28.10
C GLY A 386 16.91 -4.43 29.23
N THR A 387 17.59 -3.28 29.23
CA THR A 387 17.39 -2.24 30.25
C THR A 387 16.97 -0.93 29.61
N ILE A 388 16.20 -0.13 30.33
CA ILE A 388 15.88 1.25 30.01
C ILE A 388 16.29 2.14 31.19
N THR A 389 17.08 3.18 30.89
CA THR A 389 17.62 4.08 31.92
C THR A 389 17.03 5.47 31.74
N PHE A 390 16.54 6.04 32.85
CA PHE A 390 15.97 7.37 32.93
C PHE A 390 16.91 8.34 33.66
N ASP A 391 16.87 9.61 33.28
CA ASP A 391 17.47 10.70 34.06
C ASP A 391 16.61 11.08 35.29
N SER A 392 17.09 12.03 36.08
CA SER A 392 16.37 12.57 37.25
C SER A 392 15.04 13.28 36.91
N VAL A 393 14.76 13.53 35.64
CA VAL A 393 13.53 14.15 35.13
C VAL A 393 12.67 13.11 34.38
N GLY A 394 12.98 11.81 34.51
CA GLY A 394 12.22 10.72 33.92
C GLY A 394 12.28 10.59 32.41
N ARG A 395 13.28 11.20 31.75
CA ARG A 395 13.50 11.01 30.31
C ARG A 395 14.45 9.86 30.07
N VAL A 396 14.21 9.11 29.01
CA VAL A 396 15.09 8.01 28.58
C VAL A 396 16.43 8.59 28.13
N ILE A 397 17.52 8.09 28.73
CA ILE A 397 18.90 8.45 28.39
C ILE A 397 19.69 7.28 27.80
N ASP A 398 19.25 6.05 28.04
CA ASP A 398 19.84 4.84 27.47
C ASP A 398 18.78 3.73 27.38
N GLY A 399 18.97 2.77 26.46
CA GLY A 399 18.02 1.67 26.26
C GLY A 399 16.67 2.09 25.66
N GLY A 400 16.65 3.19 24.90
CA GLY A 400 15.44 3.70 24.24
C GLY A 400 14.95 2.87 23.06
N THR A 401 15.70 1.84 22.66
CA THR A 401 15.34 0.89 21.61
C THR A 401 15.61 -0.54 22.07
N GLY A 402 14.70 -1.46 21.78
CA GLY A 402 14.87 -2.90 21.98
C GLY A 402 14.55 -3.66 20.71
N GLU A 403 14.94 -4.92 20.63
CA GLU A 403 14.63 -5.81 19.50
C GLU A 403 14.32 -7.19 20.06
N PHE A 404 13.37 -7.89 19.42
CA PHE A 404 13.11 -9.30 19.66
C PHE A 404 12.78 -9.99 18.34
N ALA A 405 13.02 -11.30 18.28
CA ALA A 405 12.69 -12.13 17.15
C ALA A 405 11.66 -13.19 17.57
N LEU A 406 10.74 -13.49 16.65
CA LEU A 406 9.75 -14.56 16.76
C LEU A 406 10.01 -15.57 15.66
N THR A 407 10.11 -16.84 16.00
CA THR A 407 10.21 -17.95 15.06
C THR A 407 8.81 -18.51 14.81
N LEU A 408 8.40 -18.61 13.55
CA LEU A 408 7.05 -19.04 13.13
C LEU A 408 7.08 -20.22 12.16
N ASP A 409 7.82 -21.28 12.50
CA ASP A 409 8.20 -22.37 11.60
C ASP A 409 7.04 -23.31 11.23
N ASN A 410 5.93 -23.26 11.97
CA ASN A 410 4.71 -24.03 11.67
C ASN A 410 3.77 -23.32 10.67
N THR A 411 4.23 -22.23 10.05
CA THR A 411 3.44 -21.40 9.13
C THR A 411 4.20 -21.14 7.83
N ALA A 412 3.50 -20.65 6.79
CA ALA A 412 4.14 -20.15 5.57
C ALA A 412 4.57 -18.68 5.68
N ALA A 413 4.51 -18.09 6.89
CA ALA A 413 4.94 -16.72 7.12
C ALA A 413 6.47 -16.61 7.05
N ILE A 414 6.96 -15.38 6.86
CA ILE A 414 8.39 -15.10 6.88
C ILE A 414 8.92 -15.25 8.32
N SER A 415 9.75 -16.27 8.55
CA SER A 415 10.40 -16.61 9.82
C SER A 415 11.94 -16.46 9.69
N PRO A 416 12.66 -15.91 10.70
CA PRO A 416 12.13 -15.29 11.90
C PRO A 416 11.56 -13.89 11.62
N MET A 417 10.51 -13.53 12.35
CA MET A 417 9.92 -12.20 12.39
C MET A 417 10.65 -11.36 13.42
N VAL A 418 11.47 -10.42 12.95
CA VAL A 418 12.20 -9.48 13.82
C VAL A 418 11.37 -8.20 14.01
N VAL A 419 11.18 -7.79 15.26
CA VAL A 419 10.44 -6.60 15.66
C VAL A 419 11.34 -5.67 16.45
N THR A 420 11.47 -4.42 15.98
CA THR A 420 12.14 -3.34 16.70
C THR A 420 11.13 -2.58 17.57
N MET A 421 11.50 -2.32 18.83
CA MET A 421 10.68 -1.60 19.80
C MET A 421 11.29 -0.23 20.07
N ASP A 422 10.50 0.83 19.92
CA ASP A 422 10.83 2.17 20.41
C ASP A 422 10.26 2.34 21.83
N LEU A 423 11.17 2.46 22.78
CA LEU A 423 10.89 2.63 24.21
C LEU A 423 11.11 4.07 24.68
N SER A 424 11.53 4.98 23.78
CA SER A 424 11.85 6.37 24.12
C SER A 424 10.64 7.18 24.61
N HIS A 425 9.43 6.68 24.35
CA HIS A 425 8.16 7.27 24.78
C HIS A 425 7.65 6.79 26.15
N ILE A 426 8.43 5.95 26.85
CA ILE A 426 8.19 5.60 28.25
C ILE A 426 8.75 6.71 29.14
N SER A 427 7.99 7.08 30.17
CA SER A 427 8.40 8.05 31.19
C SER A 427 8.87 7.35 32.46
N GLY A 428 9.98 7.80 33.03
CA GLY A 428 10.45 7.40 34.36
C GLY A 428 9.80 8.20 35.50
N ILE A 429 8.76 8.99 35.21
CA ILE A 429 7.94 9.69 36.20
C ILE A 429 6.59 8.98 36.32
N SER A 430 6.37 8.33 37.45
CA SER A 430 5.05 7.92 37.93
C SER A 430 4.94 8.14 39.44
N SER A 431 3.71 8.28 39.95
CA SER A 431 3.45 8.40 41.38
C SER A 431 3.01 7.06 41.97
N GLU A 432 3.16 6.89 43.28
CA GLU A 432 2.74 5.67 44.00
C GLU A 432 1.25 5.35 43.82
N ALA A 433 0.41 6.37 43.71
CA ALA A 433 -1.03 6.18 43.46
C ALA A 433 -1.33 5.71 42.02
N ALA A 434 -0.47 6.04 41.06
CA ALA A 434 -0.62 5.65 39.65
C ALA A 434 0.07 4.31 39.34
N GLY A 435 1.14 3.97 40.07
CA GLY A 435 1.95 2.77 39.86
C GLY A 435 2.69 2.76 38.52
N SER A 436 3.35 1.66 38.20
CA SER A 436 3.95 1.45 36.88
C SER A 436 2.94 0.89 35.88
N ALA A 437 2.88 1.45 34.68
CA ALA A 437 2.02 1.00 33.60
C ALA A 437 2.72 1.10 32.25
N LEU A 438 2.50 0.10 31.40
CA LEU A 438 3.02 0.03 30.03
C LEU A 438 1.88 -0.29 29.06
N SER A 439 1.97 0.25 27.85
CA SER A 439 1.06 -0.06 26.76
C SER A 439 1.75 0.08 25.41
N LEU A 440 1.27 -0.72 24.44
CA LEU A 440 1.56 -0.49 23.03
C LEU A 440 0.86 0.80 22.59
N ARG A 441 1.63 1.76 22.07
CA ARG A 441 1.11 3.04 21.56
C ARG A 441 0.71 2.92 20.09
N SER A 442 1.57 2.30 19.29
CA SER A 442 1.38 2.14 17.84
C SER A 442 2.25 1.01 17.31
N GLN A 443 1.83 0.41 16.22
CA GLN A 443 2.60 -0.56 15.44
C GLN A 443 2.38 -0.32 13.94
N ASP A 444 3.29 -0.81 13.11
CA ASP A 444 3.18 -0.74 11.65
C ASP A 444 2.50 -1.97 11.01
N GLY A 445 2.39 -3.09 11.74
CA GLY A 445 1.67 -4.26 11.24
C GLY A 445 0.15 -4.17 11.40
N SER A 446 -0.55 -4.96 10.60
CA SER A 446 -2.01 -5.02 10.56
C SER A 446 -2.54 -6.42 10.29
N ASP A 447 -3.79 -6.65 10.71
CA ASP A 447 -4.57 -7.80 10.33
C ASP A 447 -4.87 -7.80 8.81
N PRO A 448 -5.29 -8.93 8.22
CA PRO A 448 -5.64 -8.98 6.81
C PRO A 448 -6.82 -8.05 6.52
N GLY A 449 -6.56 -7.02 5.71
CA GLY A 449 -7.59 -6.10 5.24
C GLY A 449 -8.03 -6.43 3.84
N THR A 450 -9.25 -6.07 3.47
CA THR A 450 -9.77 -6.17 2.11
C THR A 450 -9.79 -4.81 1.43
N LEU A 451 -9.55 -4.79 0.11
CA LEU A 451 -9.55 -3.55 -0.66
C LEU A 451 -10.97 -2.96 -0.75
N VAL A 452 -11.23 -1.83 -0.09
CA VAL A 452 -12.56 -1.19 -0.03
C VAL A 452 -12.69 0.02 -0.95
N ASN A 453 -11.60 0.75 -1.20
CA ASN A 453 -11.64 1.97 -2.00
C ASN A 453 -10.34 2.16 -2.79
N PHE A 454 -10.34 3.09 -3.75
CA PHE A 454 -9.13 3.49 -4.45
C PHE A 454 -9.13 5.01 -4.71
N LEU A 455 -7.94 5.57 -4.84
CA LEU A 455 -7.70 6.95 -5.20
C LEU A 455 -6.72 6.99 -6.38
N ILE A 456 -6.93 7.93 -7.30
CA ILE A 456 -6.00 8.18 -8.40
C ILE A 456 -5.37 9.56 -8.19
N GLU A 457 -4.05 9.58 -8.10
CA GLU A 457 -3.28 10.81 -7.89
C GLU A 457 -3.09 11.63 -9.16
N GLU A 458 -2.56 12.85 -9.01
CA GLU A 458 -2.19 13.72 -10.14
C GLU A 458 -1.07 13.14 -11.01
N SER A 459 -0.22 12.30 -10.42
CA SER A 459 0.81 11.50 -11.09
C SER A 459 0.23 10.33 -11.90
N GLY A 460 -1.08 10.08 -11.80
CA GLY A 460 -1.77 8.93 -12.36
C GLY A 460 -1.59 7.63 -11.57
N ILE A 461 -0.91 7.66 -10.43
CA ILE A 461 -0.75 6.50 -9.55
C ILE A 461 -2.11 6.15 -8.93
N ILE A 462 -2.46 4.87 -8.97
CA ILE A 462 -3.68 4.31 -8.41
C ILE A 462 -3.31 3.69 -7.07
N ASN A 463 -3.80 4.28 -5.98
CA ASN A 463 -3.60 3.78 -4.62
C ASN A 463 -4.89 3.13 -4.13
N GLY A 464 -4.82 1.87 -3.72
CA GLY A 464 -5.89 1.16 -3.03
C GLY A 464 -5.86 1.43 -1.54
N VAL A 465 -7.05 1.61 -0.95
CA VAL A 465 -7.26 1.78 0.48
C VAL A 465 -8.02 0.57 1.01
N PHE A 466 -7.43 -0.09 2.00
CA PHE A 466 -7.96 -1.29 2.63
C PHE A 466 -8.73 -0.93 3.90
N ASP A 467 -9.65 -1.78 4.34
CA ASP A 467 -10.44 -1.59 5.57
C ASP A 467 -9.59 -1.59 6.86
N ASN A 468 -8.46 -2.27 6.86
CA ASN A 468 -7.43 -2.21 7.92
C ASN A 468 -6.61 -0.91 7.90
N GLY A 469 -6.92 0.04 7.01
CA GLY A 469 -6.26 1.34 6.90
C GLY A 469 -4.96 1.34 6.08
N VAL A 470 -4.53 0.18 5.60
CA VAL A 470 -3.34 0.05 4.75
C VAL A 470 -3.60 0.69 3.38
N ILE A 471 -2.57 1.32 2.83
CA ILE A 471 -2.59 1.87 1.47
C ILE A 471 -1.52 1.15 0.63
N ARG A 472 -1.90 0.71 -0.58
CA ARG A 472 -0.97 0.09 -1.53
C ARG A 472 -1.17 0.61 -2.94
N THR A 473 -0.08 0.77 -3.68
CA THR A 473 -0.14 1.13 -5.10
C THR A 473 -0.58 -0.07 -5.92
N LEU A 474 -1.59 0.12 -6.76
CA LEU A 474 -2.19 -0.92 -7.63
C LEU A 474 -1.76 -0.78 -9.10
N GLY A 475 -1.20 0.37 -9.48
CA GLY A 475 -0.74 0.65 -10.83
C GLY A 475 -0.63 2.15 -11.10
N GLN A 476 -0.29 2.52 -12.32
CA GLN A 476 -0.22 3.91 -12.75
C GLN A 476 -0.74 4.07 -14.18
N VAL A 477 -1.61 5.06 -14.41
CA VAL A 477 -2.14 5.39 -15.74
C VAL A 477 -1.01 5.93 -16.63
N ALA A 478 -0.90 5.43 -17.85
CA ALA A 478 0.04 5.94 -18.85
C ALA A 478 -0.67 6.86 -19.85
N LEU A 479 0.05 7.90 -20.29
CA LEU A 479 -0.42 8.82 -21.31
C LEU A 479 0.42 8.67 -22.58
N ALA A 480 -0.21 8.84 -23.73
CA ALA A 480 0.48 8.96 -25.01
C ALA A 480 0.49 10.41 -25.49
N ARG A 481 1.62 10.81 -26.06
CA ARG A 481 1.77 12.05 -26.82
C ARG A 481 2.21 11.72 -28.24
N PHE A 482 1.89 12.61 -29.16
CA PHE A 482 2.34 12.51 -30.54
C PHE A 482 3.13 13.76 -30.90
N ALA A 483 4.11 13.60 -31.79
CA ALA A 483 4.82 14.75 -32.32
C ALA A 483 3.89 15.67 -33.11
N ASN A 484 2.86 15.09 -33.75
CA ASN A 484 1.86 15.82 -34.50
C ASN A 484 0.44 15.25 -34.30
N ASN A 485 -0.33 15.86 -33.40
CA ASN A 485 -1.72 15.45 -33.15
C ASN A 485 -2.64 15.59 -34.39
N GLN A 486 -2.33 16.47 -35.35
CA GLN A 486 -3.12 16.61 -36.58
C GLN A 486 -2.96 15.42 -37.53
N GLY A 487 -1.95 14.57 -37.31
CA GLY A 487 -1.77 13.34 -38.07
C GLY A 487 -2.57 12.15 -37.57
N LEU A 488 -3.26 12.29 -36.43
CA LEU A 488 -4.12 11.25 -35.86
C LEU A 488 -5.38 11.05 -36.70
N ILE A 489 -5.84 9.80 -36.77
CA ILE A 489 -7.04 9.42 -37.52
C ILE A 489 -8.16 9.13 -36.53
N GLU A 490 -9.36 9.66 -36.75
CA GLU A 490 -10.51 9.33 -35.90
C GLU A 490 -10.94 7.88 -36.10
N ALA A 491 -11.06 7.13 -35.00
CA ALA A 491 -11.51 5.73 -34.98
C ALA A 491 -12.97 5.59 -34.49
N GLY A 492 -13.70 6.70 -34.41
CA GLY A 492 -15.07 6.76 -33.89
C GLY A 492 -15.14 6.89 -32.37
N SER A 493 -16.32 7.21 -31.85
CA SER A 493 -16.59 7.30 -30.40
C SER A 493 -15.62 8.20 -29.59
N GLY A 494 -15.05 9.23 -30.23
CA GLY A 494 -14.07 10.13 -29.59
C GLY A 494 -12.68 9.51 -29.39
N THR A 495 -12.38 8.43 -30.09
CA THR A 495 -11.07 7.76 -30.10
C THR A 495 -10.29 8.07 -31.38
N PHE A 496 -8.97 7.96 -31.28
CA PHE A 496 -8.00 8.24 -32.32
C PHE A 496 -7.05 7.05 -32.49
N THR A 497 -6.55 6.84 -33.70
CA THR A 497 -5.48 5.90 -34.03
C THR A 497 -4.28 6.64 -34.62
N GLU A 498 -3.12 5.99 -34.56
CA GLU A 498 -1.90 6.50 -35.16
C GLU A 498 -2.06 6.60 -36.68
N GLY A 499 -1.66 7.75 -37.24
CA GLY A 499 -1.55 7.94 -38.68
C GLY A 499 -0.09 8.12 -39.09
N VAL A 500 0.21 7.96 -40.38
CA VAL A 500 1.59 8.07 -40.90
C VAL A 500 2.24 9.42 -40.54
N ASN A 501 1.45 10.49 -40.47
CA ASN A 501 1.92 11.84 -40.18
C ASN A 501 1.84 12.22 -38.67
N SER A 502 1.29 11.36 -37.79
CA SER A 502 1.33 11.63 -36.35
C SER A 502 2.70 11.29 -35.74
N GLY A 503 3.39 10.34 -36.39
CA GLY A 503 4.54 9.65 -35.82
C GLY A 503 4.13 8.64 -34.75
N PRO A 504 5.09 7.86 -34.23
CA PRO A 504 4.83 6.88 -33.20
C PRO A 504 4.42 7.54 -31.88
N PRO A 505 3.64 6.85 -31.04
CA PRO A 505 3.27 7.35 -29.72
C PRO A 505 4.49 7.44 -28.80
N PHE A 506 4.65 8.58 -28.15
CA PHE A 506 5.56 8.74 -27.01
C PHE A 506 4.80 8.49 -25.72
N ILE A 507 5.01 7.32 -25.12
CA ILE A 507 4.31 6.87 -23.91
C ILE A 507 5.10 7.33 -22.69
N THR A 508 4.43 7.99 -21.76
CA THR A 508 5.03 8.52 -20.53
C THR A 508 4.02 8.54 -19.39
N THR A 509 4.52 8.69 -18.16
CA THR A 509 3.68 8.97 -17.00
C THR A 509 3.19 10.42 -17.02
N PRO A 510 2.02 10.71 -16.44
CA PRO A 510 1.52 12.07 -16.24
C PRO A 510 2.54 12.99 -15.54
N GLY A 511 2.56 14.26 -15.95
CA GLY A 511 3.46 15.28 -15.41
C GLY A 511 4.91 15.19 -15.87
N ASN A 512 5.30 14.13 -16.60
CA ASN A 512 6.67 13.94 -17.07
C ASN A 512 6.80 14.12 -18.59
N PHE A 513 8.00 14.52 -19.04
CA PHE A 513 8.35 14.65 -20.46
C PHE A 513 7.32 15.44 -21.28
N GLY A 514 6.74 16.48 -20.68
CA GLY A 514 5.76 17.37 -21.29
C GLY A 514 4.34 16.78 -21.45
N ALA A 515 4.06 15.61 -20.86
CA ALA A 515 2.69 15.19 -20.64
C ALA A 515 2.05 16.03 -19.53
N GLY A 516 0.77 16.31 -19.71
CA GLY A 516 -0.07 16.94 -18.72
C GLY A 516 -0.22 16.10 -17.47
N THR A 517 -0.79 16.71 -16.43
CA THR A 517 -1.09 16.04 -15.17
C THR A 517 -2.50 15.48 -15.18
N MET A 518 -2.80 14.60 -14.22
CA MET A 518 -4.09 13.96 -14.11
C MET A 518 -4.95 14.63 -13.04
N ARG A 519 -6.26 14.60 -13.24
CA ARG A 519 -7.22 15.02 -12.21
C ARG A 519 -8.26 13.93 -12.04
N SER A 520 -8.27 13.31 -10.87
CA SER A 520 -9.27 12.32 -10.48
C SER A 520 -10.61 12.97 -10.11
N GLY A 521 -11.70 12.24 -10.32
CA GLY A 521 -13.05 12.73 -10.07
C GLY A 521 -13.40 13.91 -10.96
N ALA A 522 -12.94 13.92 -12.21
CA ALA A 522 -13.14 15.01 -13.14
C ALA A 522 -13.27 14.51 -14.57
N ILE A 523 -13.97 15.28 -15.40
CA ILE A 523 -14.14 15.00 -16.83
C ILE A 523 -13.83 16.26 -17.64
N GLU A 524 -13.10 16.09 -18.74
CA GLU A 524 -12.93 17.15 -19.73
C GLU A 524 -14.16 17.26 -20.64
N LEU A 525 -14.71 18.46 -20.77
CA LEU A 525 -15.84 18.76 -21.65
C LEU A 525 -15.36 19.02 -23.08
N SER A 526 -16.32 19.12 -24.00
CA SER A 526 -16.06 19.57 -25.38
C SER A 526 -15.39 20.95 -25.39
N ASN A 527 -14.44 21.17 -26.29
CA ASN A 527 -13.88 22.52 -26.52
C ASN A 527 -14.70 23.36 -27.53
N THR A 528 -15.86 22.88 -27.96
CA THR A 528 -16.75 23.62 -28.86
C THR A 528 -17.40 24.82 -28.16
N ASP A 529 -17.16 26.02 -28.67
CA ASP A 529 -17.98 27.20 -28.35
C ASP A 529 -19.21 27.27 -29.26
N ILE A 530 -20.38 26.99 -28.70
CA ILE A 530 -21.66 26.99 -29.44
C ILE A 530 -21.97 28.37 -30.01
N GLY A 531 -21.72 29.45 -29.25
CA GLY A 531 -22.04 30.81 -29.67
C GLY A 531 -21.22 31.21 -30.89
N LYS A 532 -19.91 30.94 -30.85
CA LYS A 532 -19.02 31.16 -31.99
C LYS A 532 -19.41 30.31 -33.20
N ASN A 533 -19.60 29.00 -33.01
CA ASN A 533 -19.95 28.10 -34.12
C ASN A 533 -21.30 28.46 -34.77
N LEU A 534 -22.28 28.95 -34.00
CA LEU A 534 -23.56 29.39 -34.55
C LEU A 534 -23.43 30.66 -35.40
N ILE A 535 -22.60 31.62 -34.98
CA ILE A 535 -22.29 32.81 -35.78
C ILE A 535 -21.59 32.40 -37.07
N ASP A 536 -20.57 31.54 -36.99
CA ASP A 536 -19.83 31.06 -38.14
C ASP A 536 -20.74 30.25 -39.10
N LEU A 537 -21.74 29.52 -38.57
CA LEU A 537 -22.76 28.81 -39.35
C LEU A 537 -23.71 29.78 -40.09
N ILE A 538 -24.11 30.88 -39.45
CA ILE A 538 -24.91 31.93 -40.08
C ILE A 538 -24.11 32.60 -41.22
N ILE A 539 -22.81 32.84 -41.02
CA ILE A 539 -21.94 33.39 -42.06
C ILE A 539 -21.81 32.40 -43.24
N ALA A 540 -21.50 31.13 -42.96
CA ALA A 540 -21.37 30.10 -43.99
C ALA A 540 -22.67 29.91 -44.81
N SER A 541 -23.82 29.86 -44.13
CA SER A 541 -25.13 29.77 -44.80
C SER A 541 -25.49 31.02 -45.60
N THR A 542 -25.09 32.21 -45.14
CA THR A 542 -25.25 33.46 -45.88
C THR A 542 -24.37 33.47 -47.14
N ASN A 543 -23.12 33.01 -47.04
CA ASN A 543 -22.21 32.88 -48.17
C ASN A 543 -22.70 31.84 -49.19
N TYR A 544 -23.22 30.70 -48.72
CA TYR A 544 -23.86 29.69 -49.56
C TYR A 544 -25.01 30.30 -50.37
N ARG A 545 -25.93 31.03 -49.72
CA ARG A 545 -27.04 31.74 -50.40
C ARG A 545 -26.54 32.83 -51.35
N GLY A 546 -25.47 33.54 -51.00
CA GLY A 546 -24.81 34.51 -51.87
C GLY A 546 -24.30 33.89 -53.16
N ASN A 547 -23.58 32.76 -53.06
CA ASN A 547 -23.09 32.02 -54.22
C ASN A 547 -24.23 31.47 -55.09
N ALA A 548 -25.31 30.97 -54.48
CA ALA A 548 -26.51 30.55 -55.21
C ALA A 548 -27.18 31.71 -55.97
N ARG A 549 -27.24 32.92 -55.39
CA ARG A 549 -27.76 34.11 -56.08
C ARG A 549 -26.93 34.47 -57.30
N VAL A 550 -25.59 34.37 -57.24
CA VAL A 550 -24.74 34.63 -58.42
C VAL A 550 -25.07 33.67 -59.56
N ILE A 551 -25.32 32.39 -59.26
CA ILE A 551 -25.74 31.40 -60.26
C ILE A 551 -27.07 31.82 -60.89
N SER A 552 -28.06 32.23 -60.08
CA SER A 552 -29.36 32.68 -60.60
C SER A 552 -29.25 33.94 -61.47
N SER A 553 -28.38 34.90 -61.12
CA SER A 553 -28.15 36.09 -61.94
C SER A 553 -27.45 35.75 -63.26
N VAL A 554 -26.51 34.80 -63.26
CA VAL A 554 -25.90 34.33 -64.50
C VAL A 554 -26.91 33.60 -65.38
N GLN A 555 -27.80 32.79 -64.81
CA GLN A 555 -28.90 32.16 -65.55
C GLN A 555 -29.78 33.20 -66.24
N GLN A 556 -30.20 34.25 -65.53
CA GLN A 556 -30.97 35.36 -66.11
C GLN A 556 -30.25 36.02 -67.29
N LEU A 557 -28.94 36.28 -67.17
CA LEU A 557 -28.14 36.86 -68.26
C LEU A 557 -28.01 35.91 -69.46
N VAL A 558 -27.92 34.60 -69.23
CA VAL A 558 -27.89 33.60 -70.30
C VAL A 558 -29.24 33.53 -71.01
N ASP A 559 -30.34 33.59 -70.27
CA ASP A 559 -31.70 33.60 -70.82
C ASP A 559 -31.96 34.87 -71.64
N GLU A 560 -31.53 36.05 -71.16
CA GLU A 560 -31.60 37.30 -71.92
C GLU A 560 -30.77 37.24 -73.21
N LEU A 561 -29.56 36.67 -73.15
CA LEU A 561 -28.71 36.48 -74.34
C LEU A 561 -29.35 35.51 -75.35
N LEU A 562 -30.00 34.44 -74.89
CA LEU A 562 -30.75 33.51 -75.73
C LEU A 562 -31.94 34.18 -76.42
N VAL A 563 -32.60 35.13 -75.76
CA VAL A 563 -33.70 35.93 -76.32
C VAL A 563 -33.19 36.95 -77.34
N LEU A 564 -32.02 37.57 -77.12
CA LEU A 564 -31.37 38.50 -78.07
C LEU A 564 -30.76 37.81 -79.30
N GLY A 565 -30.46 36.52 -79.20
CA GLY A 565 -29.90 35.71 -80.28
C GLY A 565 -30.93 35.11 -81.25
N ARG A 566 -32.23 35.38 -81.05
CA ARG A 566 -33.31 35.07 -81.99
C ARG A 566 -33.76 36.35 -82.67
#